data_AF-A0A831RHV8-F1
#
_entry.id   AF-A0A831RHV8-F1
#
_cell.length_a   1.000
_cell.length_b   1.000
_cell.length_c   1.000
_cell.angle_alpha   90.00
_cell.angle_beta   90.00
_cell.angle_gamma   90.00
#
_symmetry.space_group_name_H-M   'P 1'
#
loop_
_entity.id
_entity.type
_entity.pdbx_description
1 polymer ?
#
loop_
_entity_poly.entity_id
_entity_poly.type
_entity_poly.pdbx_seq_one_letter_code
_entity_poly.pdbx_strand_id
1 'polypeptide(L)'
;MNEKFDIPFDSSLVPKMLNLGSRLKFNCHKGISCFNACCRQADITLTPYDIIRLKDRLGKSSTDFLRDHTVPFRMDKEGLPGVKLRTDDEGACLFMTEEGCSVYSDRPTACRYYPLGHMAMVASGSKKDETHYFLVKEDHCKGHEEEKEQTIGEYLKEQETADYDEMNREWLQLMLKRRSMGPTVGRPPEATLQLFFMCSFDMDRFRRFVLSENFQTTYDLEDSVYEVLEKEDLSLMQFGVRFMKQAFFGERTIPEREGAWEERVKKRKEVWEARRQAEIARQQAEEDAKYRDLD
;
A
#
# COMPACT_ATOMS: atom_id res chain seq x y z
N MET A 1 45.08 -0.07 -11.03
CA MET A 1 44.93 -1.48 -10.58
C MET A 1 43.59 -1.56 -9.88
N ASN A 2 42.60 -2.21 -10.51
CA ASN A 2 41.31 -2.47 -9.88
C ASN A 2 41.51 -3.68 -8.96
N GLU A 3 41.78 -3.42 -7.69
CA GLU A 3 41.67 -4.46 -6.67
C GLU A 3 40.21 -4.87 -6.58
N LYS A 4 39.89 -6.04 -7.16
CA LYS A 4 38.64 -6.73 -6.87
C LYS A 4 38.77 -7.23 -5.44
N PHE A 5 38.03 -6.61 -4.54
CA PHE A 5 37.80 -7.18 -3.22
C PHE A 5 36.96 -8.45 -3.41
N ASP A 6 37.59 -9.62 -3.25
CA ASP A 6 36.87 -10.88 -3.20
C ASP A 6 36.06 -10.92 -1.91
N ILE A 7 34.74 -10.95 -2.05
CA ILE A 7 33.81 -11.04 -0.94
C ILE A 7 33.93 -12.47 -0.38
N PRO A 8 34.39 -12.67 0.87
CA PRO A 8 34.78 -13.99 1.38
C PRO A 8 33.59 -14.93 1.65
N PHE A 9 32.37 -14.38 1.68
CA PHE A 9 31.14 -15.14 1.85
C PHE A 9 30.08 -14.59 0.89
N ASP A 10 29.70 -15.41 -0.08
CA ASP A 10 28.49 -15.19 -0.86
C ASP A 10 27.31 -15.67 -0.01
N SER A 11 26.52 -14.74 0.52
CA SER A 11 25.33 -15.08 1.30
C SER A 11 24.33 -15.79 0.40
N SER A 12 24.28 -17.13 0.49
CA SER A 12 23.40 -18.00 -0.30
C SER A 12 21.90 -17.84 -0.03
N LEU A 13 21.52 -16.90 0.83
CA LEU A 13 20.14 -16.53 1.15
C LEU A 13 19.51 -15.67 0.05
N VAL A 14 19.78 -15.95 -1.23
CA VAL A 14 18.90 -15.46 -2.29
C VAL A 14 17.61 -16.26 -2.15
N PRO A 15 16.47 -15.64 -1.78
CA PRO A 15 15.22 -16.35 -1.72
C PRO A 15 15.00 -16.99 -3.08
N LYS A 16 14.72 -18.30 -3.11
CA LYS A 16 14.42 -18.99 -4.36
C LYS A 16 13.23 -18.30 -5.00
N MET A 17 13.48 -17.57 -6.09
CA MET A 17 12.42 -16.92 -6.85
C MET A 17 11.55 -17.99 -7.48
N LEU A 18 10.27 -17.99 -7.13
CA LEU A 18 9.27 -18.89 -7.65
C LEU A 18 8.42 -18.17 -8.71
N ASN A 19 7.84 -18.97 -9.59
CA ASN A 19 6.93 -18.53 -10.65
C ASN A 19 5.61 -19.31 -10.58
N LEU A 20 4.64 -18.94 -11.40
CA LEU A 20 3.30 -19.57 -11.39
C LEU A 20 3.33 -21.10 -11.60
N GLY A 21 4.32 -21.64 -12.31
CA GLY A 21 4.47 -23.08 -12.54
C GLY A 21 5.24 -23.82 -11.44
N SER A 22 5.76 -23.11 -10.44
CA SER A 22 6.50 -23.72 -9.33
C SER A 22 5.56 -24.55 -8.45
N ARG A 23 6.04 -25.70 -7.97
CA ARG A 23 5.30 -26.58 -7.05
C ARG A 23 5.29 -26.00 -5.63
N LEU A 24 4.12 -26.09 -4.99
CA LEU A 24 3.83 -25.68 -3.62
C LEU A 24 3.16 -26.84 -2.88
N LYS A 25 3.79 -27.33 -1.81
CA LYS A 25 3.18 -28.23 -0.84
C LYS A 25 2.61 -27.38 0.30
N PHE A 26 1.30 -27.15 0.28
CA PHE A 26 0.61 -26.32 1.26
C PHE A 26 -0.90 -26.56 1.29
N ASN A 27 -1.47 -26.65 2.49
CA ASN A 27 -2.91 -26.62 2.71
C ASN A 27 -3.22 -25.89 4.03
N CYS A 28 -4.12 -24.91 4.00
CA CYS A 28 -4.63 -24.28 5.21
C CYS A 28 -6.16 -24.42 5.22
N HIS A 29 -6.69 -25.05 6.25
CA HIS A 29 -8.12 -25.34 6.36
C HIS A 29 -8.57 -25.40 7.80
N LYS A 30 -9.89 -25.34 8.01
CA LYS A 30 -10.48 -25.59 9.33
C LYS A 30 -10.11 -27.00 9.80
N GLY A 31 -9.61 -27.11 11.03
CA GLY A 31 -9.18 -28.38 11.63
C GLY A 31 -7.68 -28.69 11.50
N ILE A 32 -6.90 -27.87 10.80
CA ILE A 32 -5.43 -27.98 10.85
C ILE A 32 -4.92 -27.72 12.27
N SER A 33 -3.82 -28.36 12.67
CA SER A 33 -3.27 -28.26 14.03
C SER A 33 -2.87 -26.83 14.43
N CYS A 34 -2.53 -25.98 13.47
CA CYS A 34 -2.23 -24.56 13.69
C CYS A 34 -3.40 -23.61 13.40
N PHE A 35 -4.65 -24.08 13.42
CA PHE A 35 -5.81 -23.26 13.09
C PHE A 35 -5.82 -21.96 13.93
N ASN A 36 -6.05 -20.82 13.27
CA ASN A 36 -5.98 -19.46 13.82
C ASN A 36 -4.62 -18.98 14.35
N ALA A 37 -3.54 -19.78 14.30
CA ALA A 37 -2.25 -19.37 14.87
C ALA A 37 -1.70 -18.07 14.23
N CYS A 38 -1.78 -17.93 12.90
CA CYS A 38 -1.36 -16.71 12.21
C CYS A 38 -2.20 -15.47 12.57
N CYS A 39 -3.45 -15.67 12.98
CA CYS A 39 -4.34 -14.57 13.39
C CYS A 39 -4.08 -14.11 14.83
N ARG A 40 -3.43 -14.93 15.68
CA ARG A 40 -3.11 -14.57 17.08
C ARG A 40 -1.93 -13.60 17.23
N GLN A 41 -1.12 -13.46 16.18
CA GLN A 41 0.02 -12.54 16.14
C GLN A 41 0.03 -11.83 14.79
N ALA A 42 -1.05 -11.11 14.52
CA ALA A 42 -1.31 -10.60 13.18
C ALA A 42 -0.49 -9.33 12.90
N ASP A 43 0.35 -9.39 11.88
CA ASP A 43 0.98 -8.19 11.28
C ASP A 43 0.57 -8.04 9.82
N ILE A 44 -0.61 -7.44 9.61
CA ILE A 44 -1.26 -7.39 8.29
C ILE A 44 -1.28 -5.96 7.75
N THR A 45 -0.46 -5.69 6.74
CA THR A 45 -0.52 -4.43 5.97
C THR A 45 -1.67 -4.48 4.98
N LEU A 46 -2.45 -3.39 4.91
CA LEU A 46 -3.61 -3.26 4.02
C LEU A 46 -3.25 -2.48 2.76
N THR A 47 -3.75 -2.96 1.63
CA THR A 47 -3.82 -2.21 0.37
C THR A 47 -5.05 -1.31 0.34
N PRO A 48 -5.12 -0.31 -0.56
CA PRO A 48 -6.34 0.48 -0.79
C PRO A 48 -7.58 -0.38 -1.05
N TYR A 49 -7.43 -1.43 -1.88
CA TYR A 49 -8.54 -2.31 -2.21
C TYR A 49 -9.01 -3.13 -1.00
N ASP A 50 -8.09 -3.56 -0.12
CA ASP A 50 -8.46 -4.24 1.13
C ASP A 50 -9.34 -3.36 2.01
N ILE A 51 -9.05 -2.06 2.08
CA ILE A 51 -9.84 -1.11 2.88
C ILE A 51 -11.25 -0.98 2.32
N ILE A 52 -11.42 -0.88 1.01
CA ILE A 52 -12.74 -0.82 0.36
C ILE A 52 -13.53 -2.10 0.64
N ARG A 53 -12.91 -3.27 0.43
CA ARG A 53 -13.56 -4.56 0.71
C ARG A 53 -13.99 -4.70 2.16
N LEU A 54 -13.11 -4.38 3.09
CA LEU A 54 -13.39 -4.54 4.52
C LEU A 54 -14.41 -3.53 5.04
N LYS A 55 -14.33 -2.25 4.62
CA LYS A 55 -15.33 -1.26 5.04
C LYS A 55 -16.73 -1.64 4.53
N ASP A 56 -16.84 -2.13 3.29
CA ASP A 56 -18.12 -2.51 2.68
C ASP A 56 -18.69 -3.74 3.37
N ARG A 57 -17.83 -4.75 3.64
CA ARG A 57 -18.20 -5.93 4.42
C ARG A 57 -18.75 -5.58 5.81
N LEU A 58 -18.23 -4.53 6.42
CA LEU A 58 -18.64 -4.06 7.75
C LEU A 58 -19.74 -2.99 7.72
N GLY A 59 -20.17 -2.53 6.54
CA GLY A 59 -21.15 -1.45 6.40
C GLY A 59 -20.66 -0.12 6.99
N LYS A 60 -19.36 0.18 6.90
CA LYS A 60 -18.72 1.37 7.47
C LYS A 60 -18.24 2.33 6.39
N SER A 61 -18.17 3.60 6.75
CA SER A 61 -17.36 4.57 6.01
C SER A 61 -15.88 4.18 6.08
N SER A 62 -15.08 4.53 5.09
CA SER A 62 -13.62 4.37 5.12
C SER A 62 -12.99 5.13 6.28
N THR A 63 -13.50 6.33 6.62
CA THR A 63 -13.03 7.09 7.77
C THR A 63 -13.27 6.34 9.09
N ASP A 64 -14.46 5.76 9.29
CA ASP A 64 -14.78 4.98 10.49
C ASP A 64 -14.01 3.67 10.54
N PHE A 65 -13.88 2.98 9.41
CA PHE A 65 -13.08 1.76 9.30
C PHE A 65 -11.62 2.01 9.70
N LEU A 66 -11.00 3.06 9.15
CA LEU A 66 -9.64 3.44 9.46
C LEU A 66 -9.46 3.71 10.96
N ARG A 67 -10.36 4.48 11.56
CA ARG A 67 -10.30 4.81 12.99
C ARG A 67 -10.41 3.56 13.87
N ASP A 68 -11.43 2.73 13.60
CA ASP A 68 -11.83 1.67 14.50
C ASP A 68 -11.01 0.36 14.30
N HIS A 69 -10.56 0.07 13.07
CA HIS A 69 -10.01 -1.25 12.69
C HIS A 69 -8.57 -1.22 12.19
N THR A 70 -7.93 -0.04 12.17
CA THR A 70 -6.57 0.07 11.62
C THR A 70 -5.63 0.86 12.50
N VAL A 71 -4.33 0.70 12.26
CA VAL A 71 -3.25 1.48 12.87
C VAL A 71 -2.31 2.01 11.79
N PRO A 72 -1.94 3.30 11.83
CA PRO A 72 -1.00 3.85 10.86
C PRO A 72 0.43 3.44 11.17
N PHE A 73 1.27 3.29 10.14
CA PHE A 73 2.70 3.08 10.28
C PHE A 73 3.48 3.78 9.17
N ARG A 74 4.81 3.79 9.27
CA ARG A 74 5.70 4.30 8.22
C ARG A 74 6.18 3.13 7.36
N MET A 75 5.84 3.12 6.08
CA MET A 75 6.21 2.05 5.14
C MET A 75 7.68 2.06 4.76
N ASP A 76 8.35 3.20 4.93
CA ASP A 76 9.76 3.39 4.61
C ASP A 76 10.41 4.49 5.46
N LYS A 77 11.72 4.66 5.27
CA LYS A 77 12.57 5.61 6.00
C LYS A 77 12.17 7.06 5.78
N GLU A 78 11.56 7.38 4.64
CA GLU A 78 11.06 8.73 4.33
C GLU A 78 9.67 9.00 4.94
N GLY A 79 9.06 8.02 5.62
CA GLY A 79 7.81 8.20 6.34
C GLY A 79 6.57 8.14 5.46
N LEU A 80 6.61 7.39 4.34
CA LEU A 80 5.40 7.13 3.57
C LEU A 80 4.33 6.47 4.44
N PRO A 81 3.10 7.02 4.52
CA PRO A 81 2.05 6.46 5.35
C PRO A 81 1.64 5.07 4.86
N GLY A 82 1.49 4.13 5.78
CA GLY A 82 0.87 2.83 5.54
C GLY A 82 -0.20 2.56 6.59
N VAL A 83 -1.04 1.58 6.32
CA VAL A 83 -2.12 1.15 7.22
C VAL A 83 -1.96 -0.34 7.49
N LYS A 84 -1.96 -0.71 8.77
CA LYS A 84 -2.05 -2.10 9.22
C LYS A 84 -3.41 -2.36 9.84
N LEU A 85 -3.86 -3.61 9.77
CA LEU A 85 -5.01 -4.04 10.54
C LEU A 85 -4.68 -3.94 12.04
N ARG A 86 -5.63 -3.42 12.82
CA ARG A 86 -5.50 -3.33 14.27
C ARG A 86 -5.61 -4.72 14.90
N THR A 87 -4.90 -4.92 15.99
CA THR A 87 -4.99 -6.09 16.87
C THR A 87 -5.60 -5.71 18.22
N ASP A 88 -6.02 -6.70 18.99
CA ASP A 88 -6.25 -6.52 20.43
C ASP A 88 -4.92 -6.37 21.19
N ASP A 89 -5.02 -6.25 22.52
CA ASP A 89 -3.88 -6.05 23.42
C ASP A 89 -2.97 -7.30 23.50
N GLU A 90 -3.46 -8.48 23.09
CA GLU A 90 -2.69 -9.72 23.03
C GLU A 90 -2.02 -9.95 21.66
N GLY A 91 -2.30 -9.08 20.68
CA GLY A 91 -1.77 -9.17 19.32
C GLY A 91 -2.64 -9.96 18.35
N ALA A 92 -3.83 -10.38 18.76
CA ALA A 92 -4.75 -11.09 17.88
C ALA A 92 -5.50 -10.13 16.96
N CYS A 93 -5.71 -10.57 15.71
CA CYS A 93 -6.50 -9.88 14.71
C CYS A 93 -7.94 -9.65 15.22
N LEU A 94 -8.46 -8.43 15.09
CA LEU A 94 -9.82 -8.09 15.52
C LEU A 94 -10.94 -8.88 14.80
N PHE A 95 -10.64 -9.49 13.66
CA PHE A 95 -11.58 -10.36 12.93
C PHE A 95 -11.44 -11.84 13.28
N MET A 96 -10.52 -12.21 14.18
CA MET A 96 -10.37 -13.58 14.63
C MET A 96 -11.54 -13.97 15.53
N THR A 97 -12.15 -15.12 15.23
CA THR A 97 -13.13 -15.78 16.08
C THR A 97 -12.71 -17.23 16.28
N GLU A 98 -13.32 -17.93 17.25
CA GLU A 98 -13.07 -19.37 17.45
C GLU A 98 -13.35 -20.20 16.19
N GLU A 99 -14.34 -19.78 15.39
CA GLU A 99 -14.74 -20.44 14.14
C GLU A 99 -13.87 -20.08 12.92
N GLY A 100 -12.95 -19.11 13.08
CA GLY A 100 -12.08 -18.59 12.03
C GLY A 100 -12.20 -17.07 11.84
N CYS A 101 -11.80 -16.57 10.69
CA CYS A 101 -11.89 -15.14 10.37
C CYS A 101 -13.34 -14.75 10.01
N SER A 102 -13.91 -13.76 10.71
CA SER A 102 -15.28 -13.29 10.48
C SER A 102 -15.48 -12.60 9.11
N VAL A 103 -14.39 -12.18 8.48
CA VAL A 103 -14.35 -11.58 7.15
C VAL A 103 -13.58 -12.44 6.14
N TYR A 104 -13.57 -13.78 6.31
CA TYR A 104 -12.71 -14.66 5.50
C TYR A 104 -12.88 -14.48 3.98
N SER A 105 -14.11 -14.27 3.48
CA SER A 105 -14.41 -13.98 2.07
C SER A 105 -13.84 -12.67 1.55
N ASP A 106 -13.49 -11.77 2.46
CA ASP A 106 -13.01 -10.40 2.22
C ASP A 106 -11.65 -10.18 2.92
N ARG A 107 -10.96 -11.27 3.24
CA ARG A 107 -9.67 -11.22 3.95
C ARG A 107 -8.65 -10.44 3.10
N PRO A 108 -7.76 -9.66 3.75
CA PRO A 108 -6.78 -8.83 3.06
C PRO A 108 -5.88 -9.60 2.09
N THR A 109 -5.33 -8.87 1.13
CA THR A 109 -4.36 -9.34 0.13
C THR A 109 -3.25 -10.15 0.79
N ALA A 110 -2.62 -9.63 1.85
CA ALA A 110 -1.55 -10.34 2.55
C ALA A 110 -2.01 -11.71 3.10
N CYS A 111 -3.22 -11.80 3.66
CA CYS A 111 -3.79 -13.06 4.17
C CYS A 111 -4.15 -14.05 3.05
N ARG A 112 -4.53 -13.57 1.86
CA ARG A 112 -4.81 -14.43 0.70
C ARG A 112 -3.55 -15.02 0.10
N TYR A 113 -2.50 -14.22 0.09
CA TYR A 113 -1.23 -14.60 -0.48
C TYR A 113 -0.50 -15.63 0.38
N TYR A 114 -0.63 -15.55 1.71
CA TYR A 114 0.06 -16.44 2.63
C TYR A 114 -0.20 -17.93 2.32
N PRO A 115 0.85 -18.73 2.07
CA PRO A 115 2.23 -18.56 2.57
C PRO A 115 3.17 -17.95 1.52
N LEU A 116 2.65 -17.46 0.40
CA LEU A 116 3.44 -16.79 -0.62
C LEU A 116 3.57 -15.32 -0.26
N GLY A 117 4.80 -14.83 -0.28
CA GLY A 117 5.06 -13.42 -0.52
C GLY A 117 5.22 -13.17 -2.02
N HIS A 118 4.93 -11.95 -2.46
CA HIS A 118 5.15 -11.55 -3.84
C HIS A 118 5.88 -10.21 -3.90
N MET A 119 6.67 -10.01 -4.95
CA MET A 119 7.38 -8.77 -5.22
C MET A 119 7.31 -8.46 -6.71
N ALA A 120 6.84 -7.27 -7.05
CA ALA A 120 6.98 -6.73 -8.39
C ALA A 120 8.41 -6.22 -8.56
N MET A 121 9.11 -6.71 -9.59
CA MET A 121 10.44 -6.28 -9.97
C MET A 121 10.41 -5.74 -11.40
N VAL A 122 11.07 -4.61 -11.62
CA VAL A 122 11.34 -4.13 -12.98
C VAL A 122 12.78 -4.47 -13.29
N ALA A 123 13.00 -5.42 -14.19
CA ALA A 123 14.33 -5.76 -14.66
C ALA A 123 14.98 -4.54 -15.32
N SER A 124 16.28 -4.35 -15.12
CA SER A 124 17.03 -3.24 -15.73
C SER A 124 16.86 -3.25 -17.25
N GLY A 125 16.30 -2.17 -17.82
CA GLY A 125 16.03 -2.04 -19.25
C GLY A 125 14.67 -2.58 -19.73
N SER A 126 13.87 -3.20 -18.85
CA SER A 126 12.49 -3.61 -19.15
C SER A 126 11.47 -2.53 -18.77
N LYS A 127 10.39 -2.41 -19.56
CA LYS A 127 9.20 -1.61 -19.20
C LYS A 127 8.09 -2.43 -18.54
N LYS A 128 8.28 -3.76 -18.42
CA LYS A 128 7.30 -4.67 -17.82
C LYS A 128 7.75 -5.03 -16.41
N ASP A 129 6.81 -4.96 -15.48
CA ASP A 129 6.91 -5.52 -14.14
C ASP A 129 6.77 -7.04 -14.21
N GLU A 130 7.74 -7.75 -13.65
CA GLU A 130 7.67 -9.19 -13.42
C GLU A 130 7.34 -9.44 -11.94
N THR A 131 6.33 -10.27 -11.69
CA THR A 131 5.99 -10.70 -10.33
C THR A 131 6.75 -11.96 -9.99
N HIS A 132 7.60 -11.89 -8.97
CA HIS A 132 8.24 -13.05 -8.38
C HIS A 132 7.59 -13.40 -7.06
N TYR A 133 7.51 -14.70 -6.79
CA TYR A 133 6.97 -15.23 -5.54
C TYR A 133 8.11 -15.79 -4.68
N PHE A 134 7.93 -15.73 -3.38
CA PHE A 134 8.80 -16.38 -2.41
C PHE A 134 7.94 -17.06 -1.35
N LEU A 135 8.46 -18.13 -0.77
CA LEU A 135 7.75 -18.88 0.26
C LEU A 135 8.10 -18.31 1.63
N VAL A 136 7.09 -17.90 2.37
CA VAL A 136 7.17 -17.58 3.79
C VAL A 136 6.98 -18.89 4.55
N LYS A 137 7.90 -19.18 5.48
CA LYS A 137 7.79 -20.32 6.40
C LYS A 137 7.97 -19.83 7.81
N GLU A 138 6.96 -20.04 8.63
CA GLU A 138 6.97 -19.67 10.03
C GLU A 138 6.74 -20.93 10.86
N ASP A 139 7.41 -21.04 12.01
CA ASP A 139 7.41 -22.25 12.84
C ASP A 139 6.01 -22.69 13.28
N HIS A 140 5.12 -21.72 13.47
CA HIS A 140 3.74 -21.97 13.87
C HIS A 140 2.88 -22.54 12.73
N CYS A 141 3.28 -22.37 11.46
CA CYS A 141 2.47 -22.75 10.31
C CYS A 141 2.66 -24.21 9.93
N LYS A 142 1.63 -25.01 10.21
CA LYS A 142 1.59 -26.45 9.89
C LYS A 142 1.05 -26.75 8.50
N GLY A 143 0.61 -25.73 7.76
CA GLY A 143 0.11 -25.91 6.39
C GLY A 143 1.17 -26.42 5.42
N HIS A 144 2.46 -26.21 5.69
CA HIS A 144 3.57 -26.77 4.88
C HIS A 144 3.80 -28.26 5.11
N GLU A 145 3.26 -28.83 6.19
CA GLU A 145 3.40 -30.24 6.55
C GLU A 145 2.27 -31.09 5.94
N GLU A 146 1.24 -30.45 5.38
CA GLU A 146 0.10 -31.10 4.72
C GLU A 146 0.47 -31.71 3.37
N GLU A 147 -0.18 -32.81 2.98
CA GLU A 147 0.14 -33.57 1.76
C GLU A 147 -0.35 -32.94 0.44
N LYS A 148 -1.15 -31.87 0.50
CA LYS A 148 -1.67 -31.23 -0.72
C LYS A 148 -0.53 -30.56 -1.48
N GLU A 149 -0.30 -31.01 -2.70
CA GLU A 149 0.60 -30.38 -3.66
C GLU A 149 -0.17 -29.76 -4.82
N GLN A 150 0.21 -28.55 -5.19
CA GLN A 150 -0.34 -27.82 -6.33
C GLN A 150 0.70 -26.85 -6.90
N THR A 151 0.42 -26.27 -8.06
CA THR A 151 1.23 -25.15 -8.58
C THR A 151 0.87 -23.85 -7.87
N ILE A 152 1.77 -22.87 -7.90
CA ILE A 152 1.47 -21.52 -7.39
C ILE A 152 0.26 -20.91 -8.12
N GLY A 153 0.15 -21.09 -9.44
CA GLY A 153 -0.98 -20.56 -10.21
C GLY A 153 -2.33 -21.17 -9.79
N GLU A 154 -2.37 -22.48 -9.54
CA GLU A 154 -3.57 -23.15 -9.01
C GLU A 154 -3.91 -22.63 -7.61
N TYR A 155 -2.91 -22.52 -6.74
CA TYR A 155 -3.10 -21.99 -5.39
C TYR A 155 -3.66 -20.57 -5.38
N LEU A 156 -3.09 -19.66 -6.17
CA LEU A 156 -3.55 -18.27 -6.25
C LEU A 156 -4.97 -18.17 -6.80
N LYS A 157 -5.34 -19.06 -7.73
CA LYS A 157 -6.72 -19.19 -8.22
C LYS A 157 -7.67 -19.65 -7.12
N GLU A 158 -7.28 -20.64 -6.31
CA GLU A 158 -8.06 -21.07 -5.13
C GLU A 158 -8.19 -19.95 -4.08
N GLN A 159 -7.20 -19.07 -3.97
CA GLN A 159 -7.21 -17.91 -3.05
C GLN A 159 -7.91 -16.67 -3.62
N GLU A 160 -8.39 -16.74 -4.87
CA GLU A 160 -9.10 -15.66 -5.57
C GLU A 160 -8.29 -14.35 -5.63
N THR A 161 -6.96 -14.43 -5.88
CA THR A 161 -6.11 -13.24 -5.88
C THR A 161 -6.27 -12.35 -7.11
N ALA A 162 -6.80 -12.88 -8.21
CA ALA A 162 -6.87 -12.18 -9.50
C ALA A 162 -7.53 -10.80 -9.41
N ASP A 163 -8.68 -10.69 -8.72
CA ASP A 163 -9.39 -9.42 -8.56
C ASP A 163 -8.58 -8.42 -7.71
N TYR A 164 -7.89 -8.92 -6.68
CA TYR A 164 -7.03 -8.10 -5.82
C TYR A 164 -5.80 -7.61 -6.59
N ASP A 165 -5.21 -8.47 -7.41
CA ASP A 165 -4.05 -8.14 -8.24
C ASP A 165 -4.42 -7.10 -9.29
N GLU A 166 -5.59 -7.24 -9.93
CA GLU A 166 -6.10 -6.26 -10.89
C GLU A 166 -6.32 -4.89 -10.24
N MET A 167 -7.06 -4.85 -9.12
CA MET A 167 -7.39 -3.60 -8.46
C MET A 167 -6.17 -2.91 -7.83
N ASN A 168 -5.21 -3.67 -7.31
CA ASN A 168 -4.01 -3.11 -6.69
C ASN A 168 -2.89 -2.79 -7.67
N ARG A 169 -2.95 -3.26 -8.93
CA ARG A 169 -1.86 -3.12 -9.91
C ARG A 169 -1.34 -1.70 -10.02
N GLU A 170 -2.22 -0.74 -10.30
CA GLU A 170 -1.76 0.63 -10.53
C GLU A 170 -1.18 1.29 -9.28
N TRP A 171 -1.74 0.97 -8.11
CA TRP A 171 -1.23 1.45 -6.84
C TRP A 171 0.14 0.84 -6.52
N LEU A 172 0.33 -0.45 -6.74
CA LEU A 172 1.64 -1.11 -6.60
C LEU A 172 2.67 -0.54 -7.56
N GLN A 173 2.29 -0.20 -8.79
CA GLN A 173 3.17 0.47 -9.75
C GLN A 173 3.56 1.89 -9.29
N LEU A 174 2.63 2.65 -8.70
CA LEU A 174 2.92 3.94 -8.07
C LEU A 174 3.97 3.78 -6.94
N MET A 175 3.78 2.77 -6.09
CA MET A 175 4.67 2.45 -4.99
C MET A 175 6.06 2.02 -5.47
N LEU A 176 6.12 1.19 -6.51
CA LEU A 176 7.37 0.77 -7.13
C LEU A 176 8.10 1.95 -7.77
N LYS A 177 7.38 2.80 -8.51
CA LYS A 177 7.94 4.01 -9.13
C LYS A 177 8.58 4.91 -8.08
N ARG A 178 7.90 5.16 -6.96
CA ARG A 178 8.43 5.92 -5.83
C ARG A 178 9.74 5.31 -5.31
N ARG A 179 9.74 4.00 -5.02
CA ARG A 179 10.93 3.29 -4.51
C ARG A 179 12.12 3.39 -5.47
N SER A 180 11.85 3.43 -6.76
CA SER A 180 12.88 3.53 -7.81
C SER A 180 13.43 4.95 -8.03
N MET A 181 12.91 6.00 -7.36
CA MET A 181 13.41 7.37 -7.54
C MET A 181 14.80 7.64 -6.94
N GLY A 182 15.41 6.64 -6.28
CA GLY A 182 16.74 6.74 -5.70
C GLY A 182 16.79 7.52 -4.38
N PRO A 183 17.90 7.42 -3.63
CA PRO A 183 18.01 7.97 -2.28
C PRO A 183 18.07 9.50 -2.23
N THR A 184 18.26 10.18 -3.37
CA THR A 184 18.44 11.63 -3.47
C THR A 184 17.14 12.43 -3.40
N VAL A 185 15.98 11.79 -3.58
CA VAL A 185 14.68 12.48 -3.55
C VAL A 185 14.24 12.88 -2.13
N GLY A 186 14.82 12.25 -1.10
CA GLY A 186 14.58 12.61 0.30
C GLY A 186 13.12 12.43 0.74
N ARG A 187 12.79 12.98 1.91
CA ARG A 187 11.44 12.89 2.47
C ARG A 187 10.47 13.83 1.74
N PRO A 188 9.31 13.34 1.23
CA PRO A 188 8.30 14.20 0.65
C PRO A 188 7.75 15.22 1.68
N PRO A 189 7.30 16.40 1.23
CA PRO A 189 6.61 17.35 2.10
C PRO A 189 5.41 16.73 2.79
N GLU A 190 5.06 17.21 3.99
CA GLU A 190 3.95 16.66 4.78
C GLU A 190 2.62 16.66 4.00
N ALA A 191 2.36 17.71 3.22
CA ALA A 191 1.18 17.80 2.38
C ALA A 191 1.09 16.67 1.33
N THR A 192 2.24 16.22 0.80
CA THR A 192 2.32 15.11 -0.15
C THR A 192 2.00 13.79 0.55
N LEU A 193 2.51 13.58 1.77
CA LEU A 193 2.21 12.40 2.58
C LEU A 193 0.72 12.34 2.96
N GLN A 194 0.14 13.48 3.35
CA GLN A 194 -1.29 13.59 3.64
C GLN A 194 -2.16 13.34 2.40
N LEU A 195 -1.74 13.86 1.24
CA LEU A 195 -2.44 13.60 -0.02
C LEU A 195 -2.38 12.11 -0.39
N PHE A 196 -1.21 11.47 -0.24
CA PHE A 196 -1.05 10.05 -0.47
C PHE A 196 -1.98 9.23 0.43
N PHE A 197 -2.03 9.53 1.73
CA PHE A 197 -2.88 8.82 2.68
C PHE A 197 -4.36 8.97 2.32
N MET A 198 -4.80 10.19 2.02
CA MET A 198 -6.19 10.46 1.62
C MET A 198 -6.57 9.71 0.35
N CYS A 199 -5.77 9.83 -0.71
CA CYS A 199 -6.04 9.18 -2.00
C CYS A 199 -5.91 7.65 -1.96
N SER A 200 -5.14 7.10 -1.02
CA SER A 200 -4.93 5.64 -0.93
C SER A 200 -5.90 4.96 0.04
N PHE A 201 -6.28 5.62 1.14
CA PHE A 201 -6.89 4.90 2.28
C PHE A 201 -8.21 5.51 2.77
N ASP A 202 -8.42 6.82 2.63
CA ASP A 202 -9.61 7.52 3.16
C ASP A 202 -10.52 8.00 2.02
N MET A 203 -11.26 7.07 1.42
CA MET A 203 -12.13 7.31 0.27
C MET A 203 -13.20 8.36 0.54
N ASP A 204 -13.77 8.42 1.75
CA ASP A 204 -14.78 9.43 2.07
C ASP A 204 -14.20 10.84 2.06
N ARG A 205 -13.01 11.00 2.65
CA ARG A 205 -12.31 12.28 2.62
C ARG A 205 -11.85 12.64 1.22
N PHE A 206 -11.37 11.66 0.45
CA PHE A 206 -10.96 11.89 -0.93
C PHE A 206 -12.15 12.27 -1.82
N ARG A 207 -13.29 11.62 -1.64
CA ARG A 207 -14.55 11.94 -2.34
C ARG A 207 -14.96 13.38 -2.09
N ARG A 208 -15.00 13.82 -0.82
CA ARG A 208 -15.26 15.22 -0.46
C ARG A 208 -14.25 16.18 -1.09
N PHE A 209 -12.98 15.78 -1.19
CA PHE A 209 -11.94 16.59 -1.81
C PHE A 209 -12.18 16.76 -3.33
N VAL A 210 -12.46 15.68 -4.05
CA VAL A 210 -12.71 15.69 -5.51
C VAL A 210 -13.99 16.44 -5.86
N LEU A 211 -15.02 16.34 -5.02
CA LEU A 211 -16.30 17.04 -5.24
C LEU A 211 -16.29 18.49 -4.78
N SER A 212 -15.19 18.99 -4.19
CA SER A 212 -15.12 20.38 -3.73
C SER A 212 -15.07 21.37 -4.89
N GLU A 213 -15.65 22.56 -4.71
CA GLU A 213 -15.61 23.65 -5.70
C GLU A 213 -14.17 23.98 -6.14
N ASN A 214 -13.22 23.95 -5.20
CA ASN A 214 -11.80 24.19 -5.49
C ASN A 214 -11.21 23.13 -6.44
N PHE A 215 -11.65 21.88 -6.35
CA PHE A 215 -11.19 20.82 -7.24
C PHE A 215 -11.83 21.00 -8.62
N GLN A 216 -13.14 21.22 -8.69
CA GLN A 216 -13.89 21.38 -9.94
C GLN A 216 -13.49 22.64 -10.73
N THR A 217 -13.06 23.69 -10.06
CA THR A 217 -12.50 24.89 -10.70
C THR A 217 -11.07 24.71 -11.20
N THR A 218 -10.36 23.70 -10.70
CA THR A 218 -8.98 23.39 -11.11
C THR A 218 -8.94 22.36 -12.25
N TYR A 219 -9.74 21.29 -12.15
CA TYR A 219 -9.72 20.17 -13.08
C TYR A 219 -10.92 20.23 -14.03
N ASP A 220 -10.65 19.93 -15.29
CA ASP A 220 -11.66 19.90 -16.35
C ASP A 220 -12.08 18.44 -16.59
N LEU A 221 -13.15 18.04 -15.91
CA LEU A 221 -13.74 16.72 -16.00
C LEU A 221 -15.22 16.88 -16.35
N GLU A 222 -15.75 15.94 -17.13
CA GLU A 222 -17.18 15.90 -17.44
C GLU A 222 -18.01 15.64 -16.18
N ASP A 223 -19.23 16.19 -16.13
CA ASP A 223 -20.16 15.98 -15.01
C ASP A 223 -20.43 14.49 -14.76
N SER A 224 -20.48 13.69 -15.84
CA SER A 224 -20.62 12.23 -15.80
C SER A 224 -19.50 11.56 -14.98
N VAL A 225 -18.27 12.08 -15.05
CA VAL A 225 -17.14 11.58 -14.26
C VAL A 225 -17.34 11.90 -12.80
N TYR A 226 -17.79 13.12 -12.46
CA TYR A 226 -18.07 13.48 -11.07
C TYR A 226 -19.20 12.63 -10.46
N GLU A 227 -20.24 12.33 -11.22
CA GLU A 227 -21.33 11.45 -10.75
C GLU A 227 -20.84 10.03 -10.40
N VAL A 228 -19.92 9.48 -11.20
CA VAL A 228 -19.27 8.19 -10.92
C VAL A 228 -18.37 8.31 -9.68
N LEU A 229 -17.54 9.35 -9.64
CA LEU A 229 -16.64 9.63 -8.51
C LEU A 229 -17.36 10.08 -7.24
N GLU A 230 -18.67 10.29 -7.27
CA GLU A 230 -19.51 10.50 -6.09
C GLU A 230 -20.06 9.18 -5.53
N LYS A 231 -20.27 8.17 -6.37
CA LYS A 231 -21.01 6.95 -5.98
C LYS A 231 -20.13 5.72 -5.84
N GLU A 232 -19.03 5.64 -6.59
CA GLU A 232 -18.24 4.41 -6.70
C GLU A 232 -16.86 4.57 -6.07
N ASP A 233 -16.54 3.73 -5.08
CA ASP A 233 -15.23 3.76 -4.40
C ASP A 233 -14.11 3.20 -5.26
N LEU A 234 -14.37 2.16 -6.07
CA LEU A 234 -13.36 1.58 -6.95
C LEU A 234 -12.91 2.56 -8.02
N SER A 235 -13.87 3.22 -8.68
CA SER A 235 -13.62 4.28 -9.65
C SER A 235 -12.88 5.46 -9.00
N LEU A 236 -13.26 5.83 -7.76
CA LEU A 236 -12.57 6.86 -6.98
C LEU A 236 -11.13 6.47 -6.63
N MET A 237 -10.89 5.22 -6.21
CA MET A 237 -9.55 4.71 -5.91
C MET A 237 -8.63 4.75 -7.14
N GLN A 238 -9.12 4.28 -8.30
CA GLN A 238 -8.38 4.32 -9.56
C GLN A 238 -8.08 5.77 -9.99
N PHE A 239 -9.06 6.67 -9.84
CA PHE A 239 -8.84 8.10 -10.05
C PHE A 239 -7.80 8.66 -9.08
N GLY A 240 -7.79 8.23 -7.82
CA GLY A 240 -6.80 8.60 -6.82
C GLY A 240 -5.38 8.25 -7.24
N VAL A 241 -5.16 7.07 -7.82
CA VAL A 241 -3.86 6.67 -8.38
C VAL A 241 -3.44 7.57 -9.54
N ARG A 242 -4.35 7.84 -10.50
CA ARG A 242 -4.07 8.79 -11.61
C ARG A 242 -3.74 10.18 -11.10
N PHE A 243 -4.49 10.65 -10.11
CA PHE A 243 -4.29 11.96 -9.48
C PHE A 243 -2.95 12.04 -8.76
N MET A 244 -2.54 10.99 -8.04
CA MET A 244 -1.22 10.90 -7.43
C MET A 244 -0.09 10.86 -8.48
N LYS A 245 -0.26 10.13 -9.59
CA LYS A 245 0.71 10.15 -10.70
C LYS A 245 0.92 11.57 -11.25
N GLN A 246 -0.16 12.32 -11.45
CA GLN A 246 -0.09 13.72 -11.88
C GLN A 246 0.54 14.63 -10.81
N ALA A 247 0.10 14.52 -9.56
CA ALA A 247 0.53 15.41 -8.47
C ALA A 247 1.99 15.17 -8.04
N PHE A 248 2.47 13.93 -8.07
CA PHE A 248 3.79 13.57 -7.54
C PHE A 248 4.85 13.43 -8.64
N PHE A 249 4.45 13.02 -9.84
CA PHE A 249 5.38 12.70 -10.94
C PHE A 249 5.17 13.56 -12.19
N GLY A 250 4.18 14.47 -12.18
CA GLY A 250 3.89 15.34 -13.33
C GLY A 250 3.28 14.62 -14.53
N GLU A 251 2.75 13.41 -14.35
CA GLU A 251 2.05 12.65 -15.40
C GLU A 251 0.67 13.25 -15.65
N ARG A 252 0.61 14.30 -16.47
CA ARG A 252 -0.62 15.08 -16.74
C ARG A 252 -1.63 14.28 -17.58
N THR A 253 -2.42 13.45 -16.90
CA THR A 253 -3.47 12.59 -17.48
C THR A 253 -4.88 13.03 -17.11
N ILE A 254 -5.01 14.02 -16.23
CA ILE A 254 -6.25 14.66 -15.80
C ILE A 254 -6.21 16.10 -16.34
N PRO A 255 -7.13 16.47 -17.24
CA PRO A 255 -7.17 17.83 -17.80
C PRO A 255 -7.34 18.88 -16.69
N GLU A 256 -6.60 19.98 -16.83
CA GLU A 256 -6.68 21.14 -15.94
C GLU A 256 -7.26 22.31 -16.72
N ARG A 257 -8.09 23.14 -16.08
CA ARG A 257 -8.66 24.34 -16.72
C ARG A 257 -7.56 25.35 -17.03
N GLU A 258 -7.68 26.07 -18.13
CA GLU A 258 -6.71 27.11 -18.52
C GLU A 258 -6.53 28.14 -17.40
N GLY A 259 -5.27 28.50 -17.09
CA GLY A 259 -4.93 29.45 -16.04
C GLY A 259 -5.03 28.93 -14.60
N ALA A 260 -5.59 27.72 -14.37
CA ALA A 260 -5.75 27.16 -13.02
C ALA A 260 -4.41 26.97 -12.28
N TRP A 261 -3.35 26.59 -13.00
CA TRP A 261 -2.01 26.47 -12.41
C TRP A 261 -1.45 27.82 -11.98
N GLU A 262 -1.56 28.84 -12.83
CA GLU A 262 -1.05 30.19 -12.56
C GLU A 262 -1.81 30.85 -11.42
N GLU A 263 -3.13 30.66 -11.37
CA GLU A 263 -3.98 31.14 -10.30
C GLU A 263 -3.72 30.40 -8.97
N ARG A 264 -3.47 29.08 -9.02
CA ARG A 264 -3.12 28.26 -7.85
C ARG A 264 -1.75 28.61 -7.29
N VAL A 265 -0.75 28.80 -8.16
CA VAL A 265 0.58 29.27 -7.77
C VAL A 265 0.46 30.66 -7.13
N LYS A 266 -0.32 31.57 -7.72
CA LYS A 266 -0.53 32.93 -7.18
C LYS A 266 -1.25 32.93 -5.83
N LYS A 267 -2.37 32.18 -5.68
CA LYS A 267 -3.15 32.09 -4.43
C LYS A 267 -2.44 31.34 -3.31
N ARG A 268 -1.56 30.39 -3.64
CA ARG A 268 -0.91 29.53 -2.64
C ARG A 268 0.57 29.83 -2.41
N LYS A 269 1.15 30.83 -3.09
CA LYS A 269 2.57 31.18 -2.95
C LYS A 269 2.96 31.45 -1.49
N GLU A 270 2.19 32.30 -0.81
CA GLU A 270 2.42 32.66 0.59
C GLU A 270 2.21 31.47 1.54
N VAL A 271 1.19 30.64 1.28
CA VAL A 271 0.92 29.42 2.07
C VAL A 271 2.02 28.38 1.86
N TRP A 272 2.55 28.23 0.64
CA TRP A 272 3.63 27.32 0.32
C TRP A 272 4.97 27.79 0.88
N GLU A 273 5.26 29.09 0.83
CA GLU A 273 6.43 29.68 1.48
C GLU A 273 6.36 29.51 3.00
N ALA A 274 5.23 29.83 3.63
CA ALA A 274 5.04 29.64 5.07
C ALA A 274 5.18 28.16 5.47
N ARG A 275 4.61 27.23 4.70
CA ARG A 275 4.74 25.78 4.95
C ARG A 275 6.17 25.28 4.73
N ARG A 276 6.85 25.75 3.69
CA ARG A 276 8.25 25.40 3.42
C ARG A 276 9.14 25.86 4.56
N GLN A 277 8.94 27.07 5.08
CA GLN A 277 9.68 27.57 6.23
C GLN A 277 9.39 26.77 7.50
N ALA A 278 8.12 26.41 7.76
CA ALA A 278 7.77 25.56 8.89
C ALA A 278 8.37 24.15 8.80
N GLU A 279 8.43 23.57 7.59
CA GLU A 279 9.04 22.26 7.34
C GLU A 279 10.57 22.29 7.56
N ILE A 280 11.26 23.33 7.05
CA ILE A 280 12.69 23.55 7.29
C ILE A 280 12.96 23.73 8.79
N ALA A 281 12.16 24.54 9.49
CA ALA A 281 12.31 24.74 10.92
C ALA A 281 12.09 23.46 11.73
N ARG A 282 11.12 22.61 11.33
CA ARG A 282 10.91 21.29 11.94
C ARG A 282 12.11 20.36 11.72
N GLN A 283 12.64 20.31 10.50
CA GLN A 283 13.82 19.50 10.18
C GLN A 283 15.04 19.94 10.97
N GLN A 284 15.28 21.25 11.07
CA GLN A 284 16.35 21.82 11.90
C GLN A 284 16.17 21.45 13.38
N ALA A 285 14.94 21.57 13.92
CA ALA A 285 14.66 21.17 15.30
C ALA A 285 14.85 19.67 15.56
N GLU A 286 14.49 18.80 14.60
CA GLU A 286 14.75 17.35 14.67
C GLU A 286 16.24 17.03 14.55
N GLU A 287 17.03 17.79 13.78
CA GLU A 287 18.49 17.66 13.71
C GLU A 287 19.14 18.12 15.02
N ASP A 288 18.81 19.31 15.52
CA ASP A 288 19.32 19.86 16.77
C ASP A 288 19.02 18.92 17.96
N ALA A 289 17.85 18.27 17.97
CA ALA A 289 17.50 17.29 18.99
C ALA A 289 18.41 16.06 18.98
N LYS A 290 18.87 15.59 17.80
CA LYS A 290 19.79 14.44 17.70
C LYS A 290 21.17 14.72 18.27
N TYR A 291 21.59 15.99 18.27
CA TYR A 291 22.88 16.41 18.82
C TYR A 291 22.81 16.85 20.29
N ARG A 292 21.61 17.00 20.86
CA ARG A 292 21.42 17.31 22.29
C ARG A 292 21.55 16.11 23.23
N ASP A 293 21.38 14.89 22.74
CA ASP A 293 21.51 13.65 23.52
C ASP A 293 22.93 13.06 23.51
N LEU A 294 23.92 13.80 22.99
CA LEU A 294 25.33 13.38 22.88
C LEU A 294 26.29 14.16 23.81
N ASP A 295 25.77 15.05 24.67
CA ASP A 295 26.52 15.78 25.69
C ASP A 295 26.13 15.37 27.12
#